data_AF-A0A934SAJ2-F1
#
_entry.id   AF-A0A934SAJ2-F1
#
_cell.length_a   1.000
_cell.length_b   1.000
_cell.length_c   1.000
_cell.angle_alpha   90.00
_cell.angle_beta   90.00
_cell.angle_gamma   90.00
#
_symmetry.space_group_name_H-M   'P 1'
#
loop_
_entity.id
_entity.type
_entity.pdbx_description
1 polymer ?
#
loop_
_entity_poly.entity_id
_entity_poly.type
_entity_poly.pdbx_seq_one_letter_code
_entity_poly.pdbx_strand_id
1 'polypeptide(L)'
;MKSIGIIPRDRLVHMPRRYHARHEFCFHLHDLMVGLLVQMESTRAGDVKIDLAEGDQERLDNSPHVLDFLAASGRGEIERRIVVNHMAIALYADLLHFVYEALRALEKRKFAVAFSLLRKPFKESLLIAAQICVDETALFAKLKSDAANLLNRRELDEQRTRQLLKDAISVACKGPCIVQADTVYDTVFDRKNALGLAGLFDKATHLITENSQIRTENYNINFIFKNPSDDDVYSGETYQQIAMVLQFLALMQINLYGRMTEISRHHRNWLLFTSLGTFEALFASGSAPITRFVRSAFGELLKCGLCEKRMRLLKTDAPRFFIAERIECSECGVDQGFPFGWLLSQFDINVFDEENAD
;
A
#
# COMPACT_ATOMS: atom_id res chain seq x y z
N MET A 1 5.27 -20.08 9.57
CA MET A 1 5.01 -19.68 8.17
C MET A 1 6.21 -20.04 7.32
N LYS A 2 6.00 -20.61 6.13
CA LYS A 2 7.06 -20.77 5.14
C LYS A 2 7.30 -19.42 4.45
N SER A 3 8.52 -19.19 3.99
CA SER A 3 8.81 -18.07 3.07
C SER A 3 7.96 -18.22 1.81
N ILE A 4 7.53 -17.09 1.25
CA ILE A 4 6.77 -17.02 0.00
C ILE A 4 7.70 -17.40 -1.18
N GLY A 5 8.96 -16.99 -1.12
CA GLY A 5 9.98 -17.30 -2.12
C GLY A 5 10.10 -16.27 -3.23
N ILE A 6 9.67 -15.03 -2.98
CA ILE A 6 9.79 -13.91 -3.94
C ILE A 6 11.04 -13.05 -3.71
N ILE A 7 11.67 -13.17 -2.54
CA ILE A 7 12.95 -12.52 -2.25
C ILE A 7 14.06 -13.58 -2.18
N PRO A 8 15.20 -13.37 -2.88
CA PRO A 8 16.38 -14.23 -2.76
C PRO A 8 16.83 -14.46 -1.31
N ARG A 9 17.22 -15.70 -0.97
CA ARG A 9 17.53 -16.10 0.42
C ARG A 9 18.71 -15.34 1.02
N ASP A 10 19.69 -14.95 0.20
CA ASP A 10 20.86 -14.16 0.59
C ASP A 10 20.47 -12.79 1.15
N ARG A 11 19.42 -12.16 0.60
CA ARG A 11 18.89 -10.89 1.12
C ARG A 11 18.26 -11.01 2.50
N LEU A 12 17.76 -12.20 2.86
CA LEU A 12 17.03 -12.45 4.11
C LEU A 12 17.90 -13.05 5.22
N VAL A 13 19.21 -13.22 4.99
CA VAL A 13 20.15 -13.90 5.91
C VAL A 13 20.14 -13.32 7.31
N HIS A 14 20.07 -11.98 7.43
CA HIS A 14 20.09 -11.33 8.73
C HIS A 14 18.73 -11.37 9.43
N MET A 15 17.65 -11.68 8.73
CA MET A 15 16.30 -11.69 9.30
C MET A 15 15.93 -13.05 9.88
N PRO A 16 15.22 -13.11 11.01
CA PRO A 16 14.73 -14.37 11.56
C PRO A 16 13.72 -15.03 10.60
N ARG A 17 13.90 -16.33 10.35
CA ARG A 17 13.09 -17.11 9.37
C ARG A 17 11.58 -16.97 9.56
N ARG A 18 11.12 -16.84 10.80
CA ARG A 18 9.69 -16.70 11.13
C ARG A 18 9.04 -15.43 10.56
N TYR A 19 9.83 -14.41 10.21
CA TYR A 19 9.34 -13.13 9.67
C TYR A 19 9.50 -12.99 8.15
N HIS A 20 10.18 -13.94 7.49
CA HIS A 20 10.45 -13.88 6.05
C HIS A 20 9.18 -13.66 5.23
N ALA A 21 8.14 -14.47 5.46
CA ALA A 21 6.87 -14.35 4.75
C ALA A 21 6.17 -12.99 4.94
N ARG A 22 6.26 -12.41 6.14
CA ARG A 22 5.64 -11.11 6.46
C ARG A 22 6.36 -9.96 5.75
N HIS A 23 7.69 -10.06 5.69
CA HIS A 23 8.53 -9.10 4.99
C HIS A 23 8.38 -9.19 3.48
N GLU A 24 8.41 -10.41 2.94
CA GLU A 24 8.12 -10.68 1.53
C GLU A 24 6.74 -10.14 1.14
N PHE A 25 5.73 -10.28 2.00
CA PHE A 25 4.42 -9.71 1.73
C PHE A 25 4.43 -8.17 1.63
N CYS A 26 5.19 -7.47 2.49
CA CYS A 26 5.33 -6.02 2.37
C CYS A 26 6.02 -5.61 1.06
N PHE A 27 7.03 -6.38 0.63
CA PHE A 27 7.66 -6.20 -0.69
C PHE A 27 6.69 -6.48 -1.84
N HIS A 28 5.85 -7.50 -1.73
CA HIS A 28 4.83 -7.78 -2.72
C HIS A 28 3.85 -6.61 -2.87
N LEU A 29 3.33 -6.07 -1.77
CA LEU A 29 2.45 -4.89 -1.82
C LEU A 29 3.14 -3.69 -2.48
N HIS A 30 4.42 -3.47 -2.17
CA HIS A 30 5.23 -2.46 -2.86
C HIS A 30 5.32 -2.74 -4.37
N ASP A 31 5.68 -3.95 -4.78
CA ASP A 31 5.89 -4.31 -6.18
C ASP A 31 4.58 -4.27 -6.98
N LEU A 32 3.44 -4.59 -6.35
CA LEU A 32 2.11 -4.37 -6.94
C LEU A 32 1.87 -2.89 -7.26
N MET A 33 2.14 -2.01 -6.31
CA MET A 33 1.99 -0.57 -6.49
C MET A 33 2.95 0.00 -7.54
N VAL A 34 4.19 -0.52 -7.61
CA VAL A 34 5.15 -0.19 -8.67
C VAL A 34 4.66 -0.67 -10.03
N GLY A 35 4.10 -1.88 -10.13
CA GLY A 35 3.54 -2.39 -11.37
C GLY A 35 2.43 -1.49 -11.92
N LEU A 36 1.54 -1.00 -11.05
CA LEU A 36 0.52 -0.01 -11.43
C LEU A 36 1.14 1.30 -11.90
N LEU A 37 2.14 1.82 -11.19
CA LEU A 37 2.84 3.06 -11.56
C LEU A 37 3.51 2.95 -12.94
N VAL A 38 4.28 1.89 -13.17
CA VAL A 38 4.95 1.62 -14.46
C VAL A 38 3.93 1.54 -15.58
N GLN A 39 2.79 0.88 -15.34
CA GLN A 39 1.72 0.81 -16.33
C GLN A 39 1.18 2.21 -16.66
N MET A 40 0.91 3.06 -15.66
CA MET A 40 0.40 4.43 -15.89
C MET A 40 1.37 5.31 -16.65
N GLU A 41 2.66 5.21 -16.35
CA GLU A 41 3.69 5.95 -17.08
C GLU A 41 3.83 5.46 -18.52
N SER A 42 3.82 4.13 -18.73
CA SER A 42 3.95 3.54 -20.08
C SER A 42 2.76 3.84 -20.99
N THR A 43 1.55 3.89 -20.44
CA THR A 43 0.32 4.22 -21.20
C THR A 43 0.05 5.72 -21.25
N ARG A 44 0.85 6.53 -20.55
CA ARG A 44 0.63 7.97 -20.38
C ARG A 44 -0.77 8.29 -19.86
N ALA A 45 -1.28 7.48 -18.93
CA ALA A 45 -2.64 7.60 -18.41
C ALA A 45 -2.93 8.96 -17.77
N GLY A 46 -1.89 9.64 -17.24
CA GLY A 46 -2.00 10.96 -16.66
C GLY A 46 -2.15 12.10 -17.69
N ASP A 47 -1.82 11.87 -18.96
CA ASP A 47 -1.84 12.90 -20.00
C ASP A 47 -3.29 13.32 -20.33
N VAL A 48 -3.51 14.63 -20.37
CA VAL A 48 -4.80 15.22 -20.76
C VAL A 48 -4.64 15.91 -22.11
N LYS A 49 -5.43 15.48 -23.09
CA LYS A 49 -5.47 16.12 -24.41
C LYS A 49 -6.37 17.35 -24.38
N ILE A 50 -5.92 18.41 -25.03
CA ILE A 50 -6.62 19.70 -25.08
C ILE A 50 -6.72 20.11 -26.54
N ASP A 51 -7.94 20.36 -26.99
CA ASP A 51 -8.19 20.94 -28.31
C ASP A 51 -8.03 22.46 -28.23
N LEU A 52 -7.14 23.00 -29.05
CA LEU A 52 -6.88 24.44 -29.15
C LEU A 52 -7.85 25.05 -30.17
N ALA A 53 -8.54 26.12 -29.76
CA ALA A 53 -9.36 26.92 -30.64
C ALA A 53 -8.51 27.96 -31.40
N GLU A 54 -9.12 28.66 -32.35
CA GLU A 54 -8.47 29.74 -33.08
C GLU A 54 -7.99 30.84 -32.11
N GLY A 55 -6.72 31.24 -32.22
CA GLY A 55 -6.07 32.20 -31.32
C GLY A 55 -5.55 31.63 -29.99
N ASP A 56 -5.86 30.38 -29.63
CA ASP A 56 -5.30 29.77 -28.41
C ASP A 56 -3.80 29.52 -28.53
N GLN A 57 -3.31 29.18 -29.72
CA GLN A 57 -1.88 28.95 -29.95
C GLN A 57 -1.06 30.21 -29.60
N GLU A 58 -1.49 31.38 -30.10
CA GLU A 58 -0.82 32.65 -29.80
C GLU A 58 -0.92 33.02 -28.31
N ARG A 59 -2.06 32.74 -27.66
CA ARG A 59 -2.22 32.95 -26.22
C ARG A 59 -1.35 32.02 -25.39
N LEU A 60 -1.16 30.77 -25.83
CA LEU A 60 -0.30 29.79 -25.16
C LEU A 60 1.18 30.18 -25.32
N ASP A 61 1.60 30.57 -26.53
CA ASP A 61 2.98 30.99 -26.82
C ASP A 61 3.38 32.25 -26.03
N ASN A 62 2.42 33.13 -25.75
CA ASN A 62 2.63 34.33 -24.93
C ASN A 62 2.43 34.10 -23.42
N SER A 63 2.06 32.89 -23.00
CA SER A 63 1.85 32.58 -21.59
C SER A 63 3.16 32.09 -20.94
N PRO A 64 3.51 32.53 -19.71
CA PRO A 64 4.70 32.05 -19.02
C PRO A 64 4.70 30.55 -18.77
N HIS A 65 3.52 29.96 -18.56
CA HIS A 65 3.34 28.54 -18.28
C HIS A 65 2.00 28.04 -18.78
N VAL A 66 1.91 26.76 -19.17
CA VAL A 66 0.67 26.14 -19.68
C VAL A 66 -0.49 26.25 -18.67
N LEU A 67 -0.21 26.18 -17.37
CA LEU A 67 -1.23 26.30 -16.33
C LEU A 67 -1.81 27.73 -16.25
N ASP A 68 -0.99 28.75 -16.49
CA ASP A 68 -1.44 30.14 -16.50
C ASP A 68 -2.39 30.38 -17.70
N PHE A 69 -2.06 29.79 -18.86
CA PHE A 69 -2.94 29.78 -20.03
C PHE A 69 -4.28 29.10 -19.73
N LEU A 70 -4.26 27.93 -19.07
CA LEU A 70 -5.50 27.22 -18.74
C LEU A 70 -6.37 28.00 -17.75
N ALA A 71 -5.76 28.62 -16.73
CA ALA A 71 -6.46 29.47 -15.80
C ALA A 71 -7.09 30.69 -16.50
N ALA A 72 -6.32 31.40 -17.34
CA ALA A 72 -6.75 32.60 -18.05
C ALA A 72 -7.75 32.33 -19.19
N SER A 73 -7.80 31.11 -19.72
CA SER A 73 -8.75 30.70 -20.76
C SER A 73 -10.06 30.13 -20.22
N GLY A 74 -10.25 30.09 -18.89
CA GLY A 74 -11.45 29.52 -18.27
C GLY A 74 -11.45 27.99 -18.25
N ARG A 75 -10.33 27.34 -18.55
CA ARG A 75 -10.15 25.88 -18.57
C ARG A 75 -9.65 25.32 -17.23
N GLY A 76 -10.14 25.88 -16.12
CA GLY A 76 -9.70 25.53 -14.77
C GLY A 76 -9.91 24.05 -14.40
N GLU A 77 -10.92 23.39 -15.00
CA GLU A 77 -11.14 21.96 -14.79
C GLU A 77 -10.05 21.09 -15.45
N ILE A 78 -9.58 21.50 -16.63
CA ILE A 78 -8.47 20.83 -17.33
C ILE A 78 -7.17 21.09 -16.57
N GLU A 79 -6.94 22.33 -16.11
CA GLU A 79 -5.82 22.70 -15.25
C GLU A 79 -5.74 21.78 -14.03
N ARG A 80 -6.87 21.66 -13.31
CA ARG A 80 -7.02 20.82 -12.12
C ARG A 80 -6.70 19.36 -12.43
N ARG A 81 -7.28 18.79 -13.49
CA ARG A 81 -7.07 17.39 -13.89
C ARG A 81 -5.60 17.10 -14.20
N ILE A 82 -4.92 17.99 -14.93
CA ILE A 82 -3.49 17.85 -15.25
C ILE A 82 -2.66 17.82 -13.98
N VAL A 83 -2.87 18.79 -13.08
CA VAL A 83 -2.08 18.91 -11.85
C VAL A 83 -2.34 17.73 -10.92
N VAL A 84 -3.59 17.33 -10.73
CA VAL A 84 -3.97 16.21 -9.87
C VAL A 84 -3.41 14.89 -10.39
N ASN A 85 -3.53 14.63 -11.70
CA ASN A 85 -2.98 13.42 -12.32
C ASN A 85 -1.47 13.33 -12.14
N HIS A 86 -0.75 14.42 -12.47
CA HIS A 86 0.69 14.48 -12.34
C HIS A 86 1.13 14.32 -10.88
N MET A 87 0.45 15.01 -9.95
CA MET A 87 0.73 14.92 -8.53
C MET A 87 0.52 13.51 -7.98
N ALA A 88 -0.56 12.83 -8.37
CA ALA A 88 -0.81 11.45 -7.93
C ALA A 88 0.27 10.49 -8.44
N ILE A 89 0.70 10.58 -9.71
CA ILE A 89 1.78 9.74 -10.25
C ILE A 89 3.10 10.03 -9.51
N ALA A 90 3.49 11.30 -9.41
CA ALA A 90 4.74 11.71 -8.77
C ALA A 90 4.78 11.37 -7.27
N LEU A 91 3.65 11.51 -6.56
CA LEU A 91 3.53 11.17 -5.14
C LEU A 91 3.80 9.68 -4.89
N TYR A 92 3.22 8.80 -5.71
CA TYR A 92 3.46 7.36 -5.59
C TYR A 92 4.87 6.97 -6.01
N ALA A 93 5.45 7.61 -7.03
CA ALA A 93 6.85 7.39 -7.40
C ALA A 93 7.80 7.68 -6.22
N ASP A 94 7.68 8.86 -5.59
CA ASP A 94 8.47 9.23 -4.41
C ASP A 94 8.21 8.30 -3.23
N LEU A 95 6.93 8.04 -2.90
CA LEU A 95 6.56 7.14 -1.81
C LEU A 95 7.17 5.74 -1.98
N LEU A 96 7.10 5.15 -3.16
CA LEU A 96 7.55 3.79 -3.42
C LEU A 96 9.08 3.68 -3.32
N HIS A 97 9.83 4.70 -3.76
CA HIS A 97 11.28 4.73 -3.54
C HIS A 97 11.64 4.70 -2.05
N PHE A 98 10.98 5.50 -1.22
CA PHE A 98 11.23 5.50 0.23
C PHE A 98 10.83 4.17 0.88
N VAL A 99 9.70 3.58 0.47
CA VAL A 99 9.25 2.27 0.99
C VAL A 99 10.24 1.18 0.59
N TYR A 100 10.68 1.13 -0.66
CA TYR A 100 11.67 0.15 -1.12
C TYR A 100 12.95 0.20 -0.28
N GLU A 101 13.55 1.39 -0.15
CA GLU A 101 14.79 1.55 0.60
C GLU A 101 14.60 1.25 2.09
N ALA A 102 13.44 1.56 2.65
CA ALA A 102 13.13 1.19 4.03
C ALA A 102 13.05 -0.33 4.22
N LEU A 103 12.36 -1.04 3.34
CA LEU A 103 12.28 -2.50 3.41
C LEU A 103 13.67 -3.13 3.21
N ARG A 104 14.51 -2.60 2.31
CA ARG A 104 15.92 -3.00 2.16
C ARG A 104 16.76 -2.71 3.41
N ALA A 105 16.49 -1.62 4.11
CA ALA A 105 17.14 -1.29 5.37
C ALA A 105 16.71 -2.27 6.49
N LEU A 106 15.43 -2.68 6.53
CA LEU A 106 14.96 -3.72 7.44
C LEU A 106 15.65 -5.06 7.20
N GLU A 107 15.91 -5.47 5.95
CA GLU A 107 16.68 -6.69 5.65
C GLU A 107 18.07 -6.69 6.29
N LYS A 108 18.67 -5.50 6.36
CA LYS A 108 20.02 -5.28 6.90
C LYS A 108 20.03 -4.92 8.39
N ARG A 109 18.89 -5.04 9.09
CA ARG A 109 18.70 -4.63 10.51
C ARG A 109 19.05 -3.15 10.77
N LYS A 110 18.97 -2.29 9.76
CA LYS A 110 19.21 -0.83 9.88
C LYS A 110 17.92 -0.12 10.30
N PHE A 111 17.44 -0.40 11.51
CA PHE A 111 16.11 0.02 11.98
C PHE A 111 15.92 1.55 11.99
N ALA A 112 16.91 2.31 12.45
CA ALA A 112 16.85 3.77 12.41
C ALA A 112 16.61 4.28 10.99
N VAL A 113 17.43 3.83 10.03
CA VAL A 113 17.30 4.22 8.62
C VAL A 113 15.93 3.81 8.06
N ALA A 114 15.50 2.57 8.33
CA ALA A 114 14.22 2.07 7.84
C ALA A 114 13.03 2.91 8.31
N PHE A 115 12.93 3.19 9.61
CA PHE A 115 11.79 3.94 10.15
C PHE A 115 11.86 5.43 9.87
N SER A 116 13.06 6.02 9.74
CA SER A 116 13.21 7.39 9.22
C SER A 116 12.68 7.49 7.79
N LEU A 117 12.98 6.50 6.94
CA LEU A 117 12.49 6.45 5.56
C LEU A 117 10.97 6.24 5.49
N LEU A 118 10.40 5.28 6.24
CA LEU A 118 8.95 5.02 6.25
C LEU A 118 8.11 6.19 6.79
N ARG A 119 8.70 7.04 7.64
CA ARG A 119 7.99 8.16 8.25
C ARG A 119 7.37 9.08 7.20
N LYS A 120 8.10 9.45 6.14
CA LYS A 120 7.60 10.38 5.11
C LYS A 120 6.42 9.77 4.32
N PRO A 121 6.53 8.58 3.71
CA PRO A 121 5.41 7.89 3.07
C PRO A 121 4.17 7.79 3.96
N PHE A 122 4.33 7.40 5.22
CA PHE A 122 3.18 7.03 6.05
C PHE A 122 2.55 8.22 6.77
N LYS A 123 3.34 9.23 7.19
CA LYS A 123 2.79 10.42 7.86
C LYS A 123 2.39 11.54 6.92
N GLU A 124 3.00 11.66 5.75
CA GLU A 124 2.85 12.82 4.87
C GLU A 124 2.21 12.40 3.55
N SER A 125 2.86 11.52 2.79
CA SER A 125 2.34 11.10 1.48
C SER A 125 0.97 10.42 1.57
N LEU A 126 0.74 9.62 2.61
CA LEU A 126 -0.56 9.00 2.90
C LEU A 126 -1.68 10.03 3.07
N LEU A 127 -1.42 11.14 3.77
CA LEU A 127 -2.41 12.19 3.98
C LEU A 127 -2.69 12.97 2.70
N ILE A 128 -1.68 13.17 1.85
CA ILE A 128 -1.87 13.79 0.55
C ILE A 128 -2.69 12.85 -0.35
N ALA A 129 -2.34 11.57 -0.42
CA ALA A 129 -3.09 10.58 -1.19
C ALA A 129 -4.56 10.49 -0.75
N ALA A 130 -4.81 10.49 0.56
CA ALA A 130 -6.17 10.50 1.11
C ALA A 130 -6.93 11.78 0.72
N GLN A 131 -6.30 12.95 0.78
CA GLN A 131 -6.93 14.20 0.33
C GLN A 131 -7.27 14.18 -1.16
N ILE A 132 -6.39 13.67 -2.03
CA ILE A 132 -6.68 13.51 -3.47
C ILE A 132 -7.87 12.57 -3.67
N CYS A 133 -7.90 11.46 -2.93
CA CYS A 133 -8.98 10.50 -3.01
C CYS A 133 -10.33 11.10 -2.61
N VAL A 134 -10.39 11.88 -1.53
CA VAL A 134 -11.66 12.40 -1.00
C VAL A 134 -12.16 13.61 -1.78
N ASP A 135 -11.31 14.62 -1.98
CA ASP A 135 -11.70 15.85 -2.66
C ASP A 135 -10.50 16.48 -3.39
N GLU A 136 -10.29 16.04 -4.62
CA GLU A 136 -9.26 16.57 -5.52
C GLU A 136 -9.46 18.06 -5.87
N THR A 137 -10.70 18.58 -5.79
CA THR A 137 -10.98 19.99 -6.08
C THR A 137 -10.55 20.89 -4.94
N ALA A 138 -10.92 20.54 -3.70
CA ALA A 138 -10.47 21.27 -2.52
C ALA A 138 -8.94 21.21 -2.38
N LEU A 139 -8.34 20.05 -2.61
CA LEU A 139 -6.88 19.91 -2.57
C LEU A 139 -6.19 20.77 -3.63
N PHE A 140 -6.67 20.76 -4.87
CA PHE A 140 -6.11 21.59 -5.94
C PHE A 140 -6.23 23.09 -5.62
N ALA A 141 -7.39 23.53 -5.15
CA ALA A 141 -7.59 24.93 -4.75
C ALA A 141 -6.62 25.33 -3.63
N LYS A 142 -6.39 24.46 -2.66
CA LYS A 142 -5.44 24.68 -1.57
C LYS A 142 -3.99 24.63 -2.03
N LEU A 143 -3.64 23.73 -2.95
CA LEU A 143 -2.30 23.70 -3.56
C LEU A 143 -2.00 25.01 -4.30
N LYS A 144 -2.99 25.58 -5.00
CA LYS A 144 -2.84 26.83 -5.75
C LYS A 144 -2.72 28.07 -4.86
N SER A 145 -3.45 28.09 -3.74
CA SER A 145 -3.56 29.28 -2.86
C SER A 145 -2.68 29.24 -1.61
N ASP A 146 -2.40 28.07 -1.06
CA ASP A 146 -1.69 27.87 0.22
C ASP A 146 -1.02 26.49 0.32
N ALA A 147 -0.11 26.20 -0.61
CA ALA A 147 0.63 24.93 -0.66
C ALA A 147 1.39 24.61 0.63
N ALA A 148 1.92 25.63 1.31
CA ALA A 148 2.70 25.47 2.54
C ALA A 148 1.88 24.87 3.70
N ASN A 149 0.55 25.04 3.69
CA ASN A 149 -0.34 24.55 4.73
C ASN A 149 -1.11 23.28 4.34
N LEU A 150 -0.75 22.60 3.24
CA LEU A 150 -1.40 21.34 2.83
C LEU A 150 -1.44 20.27 3.93
N LEU A 151 -0.41 20.22 4.77
CA LEU A 151 -0.31 19.29 5.91
C LEU A 151 -0.35 20.01 7.27
N ASN A 152 -1.04 21.15 7.34
CA ASN A 152 -1.14 21.93 8.57
C ASN A 152 -1.79 21.10 9.68
N ARG A 153 -1.05 20.90 10.78
CA ARG A 153 -1.48 20.06 11.92
C ARG A 153 -2.65 20.63 12.73
N ARG A 154 -2.94 21.94 12.61
CA ARG A 154 -4.14 22.53 13.23
C ARG A 154 -5.40 22.19 12.43
N GLU A 155 -5.25 22.04 11.12
CA GLU A 155 -6.34 21.67 10.23
C GLU A 155 -6.53 20.16 10.13
N LEU A 156 -5.46 19.39 10.32
CA LEU A 156 -5.43 17.93 10.40
C LEU A 156 -5.17 17.50 11.85
N ASP A 157 -6.10 17.83 12.73
CA ASP A 157 -6.11 17.28 14.09
C ASP A 157 -6.53 15.79 14.08
N GLU A 158 -6.56 15.16 15.25
CA GLU A 158 -6.92 13.75 15.37
C GLU A 158 -8.28 13.43 14.75
N GLN A 159 -9.31 14.22 15.09
CA GLN A 159 -10.67 13.96 14.64
C GLN A 159 -10.79 14.09 13.12
N ARG A 160 -10.21 15.15 12.55
CA ARG A 160 -10.26 15.41 11.11
C ARG A 160 -9.40 14.42 10.33
N THR A 161 -8.26 14.00 10.87
CA THR A 161 -7.44 12.96 10.24
C THR A 161 -8.19 11.63 10.21
N ARG A 162 -8.81 11.22 11.32
CA ARG A 162 -9.65 10.00 11.35
C ARG A 162 -10.79 10.09 10.34
N GLN A 163 -11.46 11.24 10.24
CA GLN A 163 -12.54 11.45 9.27
C GLN A 163 -12.03 11.37 7.82
N LEU A 164 -10.93 12.05 7.50
CA LEU A 164 -10.29 11.98 6.19
C LEU A 164 -9.95 10.55 5.79
N LEU A 165 -9.42 9.75 6.72
CA LEU A 165 -9.11 8.34 6.47
C LEU A 165 -10.38 7.50 6.26
N LYS A 166 -11.47 7.78 6.99
CA LYS A 166 -12.77 7.11 6.80
C LYS A 166 -13.33 7.40 5.41
N ASP A 167 -13.31 8.67 5.01
CA ASP A 167 -13.80 9.12 3.71
C ASP A 167 -12.93 8.56 2.57
N ALA A 168 -11.61 8.49 2.77
CA ALA A 168 -10.72 7.89 1.78
C ALA A 168 -10.99 6.39 1.61
N ILE A 169 -11.26 5.65 2.70
CA ILE A 169 -11.64 4.23 2.62
C ILE A 169 -12.96 4.06 1.88
N SER A 170 -13.98 4.88 2.18
CA SER A 170 -15.30 4.75 1.53
C SER A 170 -15.24 5.05 0.02
N VAL A 171 -14.38 5.99 -0.39
CA VAL A 171 -14.17 6.27 -1.82
C VAL A 171 -13.32 5.21 -2.50
N ALA A 172 -12.25 4.75 -1.85
CA ALA A 172 -11.28 3.84 -2.45
C ALA A 172 -11.75 2.37 -2.46
N CYS A 173 -12.56 1.96 -1.48
CA CYS A 173 -12.99 0.58 -1.31
C CYS A 173 -14.51 0.46 -1.50
N LYS A 174 -14.93 -0.20 -2.58
CA LYS A 174 -16.35 -0.48 -2.90
C LYS A 174 -16.82 -1.87 -2.43
N GLY A 175 -16.15 -2.44 -1.42
CA GLY A 175 -16.41 -3.81 -0.94
C GLY A 175 -15.78 -4.11 0.42
N PRO A 176 -15.60 -5.40 0.78
CA PRO A 176 -15.00 -5.80 2.05
C PRO A 176 -13.59 -5.22 2.21
N CYS A 177 -13.45 -4.30 3.16
CA CYS A 177 -12.18 -3.69 3.50
C CYS A 177 -11.63 -4.30 4.79
N ILE A 178 -10.42 -4.84 4.74
CA ILE A 178 -9.68 -5.27 5.94
C ILE A 178 -9.09 -4.07 6.69
N VAL A 179 -8.89 -2.95 5.99
CA VAL A 179 -8.33 -1.72 6.57
C VAL A 179 -9.44 -0.93 7.26
N GLN A 180 -9.22 -0.56 8.50
CA GLN A 180 -10.10 0.32 9.28
C GLN A 180 -9.39 1.65 9.52
N ALA A 181 -10.09 2.77 9.30
CA ALA A 181 -9.51 4.11 9.39
C ALA A 181 -8.90 4.41 10.76
N ASP A 182 -9.62 4.03 11.83
CA ASP A 182 -9.15 4.25 13.20
C ASP A 182 -7.87 3.46 13.48
N THR A 183 -7.77 2.22 12.98
CA THR A 183 -6.57 1.41 13.11
C THR A 183 -5.39 2.00 12.32
N VAL A 184 -5.61 2.54 11.11
CA VAL A 184 -4.57 3.25 10.35
C VAL A 184 -4.09 4.46 11.13
N TYR A 185 -5.01 5.25 11.68
CA TYR A 185 -4.66 6.42 12.49
C TYR A 185 -3.82 6.03 13.71
N ASP A 186 -4.30 5.09 14.51
CA ASP A 186 -3.66 4.62 15.74
C ASP A 186 -2.27 4.05 15.46
N THR A 187 -2.08 3.47 14.27
CA THR A 187 -0.81 2.90 13.86
C THR A 187 0.20 3.96 13.47
N VAL A 188 -0.20 4.95 12.70
CA VAL A 188 0.71 5.91 12.07
C VAL A 188 0.97 7.13 12.95
N PHE A 189 -0.06 7.60 13.68
CA PHE A 189 -0.06 8.89 14.35
C PHE A 189 -0.13 8.80 15.88
N ASP A 190 -0.82 7.80 16.44
CA ASP A 190 -0.95 7.69 17.90
C ASP A 190 0.33 7.17 18.55
N ARG A 191 0.92 8.00 19.42
CA ARG A 191 2.13 7.66 20.20
C ARG A 191 1.83 6.79 21.42
N LYS A 192 0.57 6.71 21.85
CA LYS A 192 0.15 5.86 22.98
C LYS A 192 0.00 4.41 22.56
N ASN A 193 -0.20 4.16 21.27
CA ASN A 193 -0.20 2.82 20.72
C ASN A 193 1.21 2.22 20.73
N ALA A 194 1.50 1.40 21.75
CA ALA A 194 2.79 0.74 21.92
C ALA A 194 3.15 -0.22 20.77
N LEU A 195 2.16 -0.71 20.04
CA LEU A 195 2.34 -1.58 18.87
C LEU A 195 2.36 -0.81 17.55
N GLY A 196 2.11 0.51 17.59
CA GLY A 196 2.09 1.40 16.44
C GLY A 196 3.48 1.79 15.94
N LEU A 197 3.51 2.41 14.77
CA LEU A 197 4.73 2.90 14.12
C LEU A 197 5.12 4.31 14.57
N ALA A 198 4.18 5.09 15.13
CA ALA A 198 4.41 6.47 15.54
C ALA A 198 5.63 6.62 16.46
N GLY A 199 5.76 5.74 17.46
CA GLY A 199 6.89 5.72 18.37
C GLY A 199 8.21 5.32 17.71
N LEU A 200 8.16 4.36 16.76
CA LEU A 200 9.34 3.92 16.00
C LEU A 200 9.86 5.03 15.09
N PHE A 201 8.97 5.80 14.45
CA PHE A 201 9.34 6.95 13.63
C PHE A 201 10.05 8.03 14.45
N ASP A 202 9.51 8.35 15.62
CA ASP A 202 10.07 9.38 16.48
C ASP A 202 11.44 8.94 17.04
N LYS A 203 11.58 7.67 17.48
CA LYS A 203 12.87 7.08 17.93
C LYS A 203 13.91 6.97 16.82
N ALA A 204 13.50 6.87 15.57
CA ALA A 204 14.40 6.86 14.41
C ALA A 204 14.87 8.25 13.99
N THR A 205 14.00 9.26 14.14
CA THR A 205 14.29 10.62 13.68
C THR A 205 14.99 11.46 14.76
N HIS A 206 14.69 11.19 16.03
CA HIS A 206 15.20 11.97 17.15
C HIS A 206 16.16 11.14 18.00
N LEU A 207 17.31 11.74 18.33
CA LEU A 207 18.30 11.13 19.22
C LEU A 207 17.78 10.97 20.65
N ILE A 208 17.02 11.95 21.11
CA ILE A 208 16.40 12.01 22.43
C ILE A 208 14.93 12.36 22.22
N THR A 209 14.04 11.60 22.86
CA THR A 209 12.59 11.84 22.86
C THR A 209 12.12 12.14 24.28
N GLU A 210 11.42 13.26 24.45
CA GLU A 210 10.93 13.72 25.77
C GLU A 210 9.48 13.33 26.06
N ASN A 211 8.72 12.93 25.02
CA ASN A 211 7.34 12.49 25.19
C ASN A 211 7.27 11.29 26.12
N SER A 212 6.46 11.37 27.18
CA SER A 212 6.39 10.37 28.25
C SER A 212 6.12 8.95 27.77
N GLN A 213 5.40 8.78 26.65
CA GLN A 213 5.05 7.47 26.09
C GLN A 213 6.23 6.79 25.37
N ILE A 214 7.16 7.57 24.84
CA ILE A 214 8.31 7.09 24.04
C ILE A 214 9.63 7.67 24.54
N ARG A 215 9.69 8.01 25.82
CA ARG A 215 10.82 8.71 26.41
C ARG A 215 12.09 7.88 26.30
N THR A 216 13.20 8.52 25.91
CA THR A 216 14.50 7.84 25.90
C THR A 216 14.89 7.47 27.33
N GLU A 217 15.26 6.21 27.54
CA GLU A 217 15.69 5.69 28.82
C GLU A 217 17.01 6.33 29.28
N ASN A 218 17.26 6.35 30.59
CA ASN A 218 18.52 6.84 31.13
C ASN A 218 19.69 6.04 30.54
N TYR A 219 20.76 6.75 30.16
CA TYR A 219 21.94 6.17 29.49
C TYR A 219 21.67 5.53 28.11
N ASN A 220 20.57 5.89 27.45
CA ASN A 220 20.22 5.44 26.10
C ASN A 220 20.18 6.62 25.10
N ILE A 221 20.41 6.37 23.80
CA ILE A 221 20.23 7.34 22.70
C ILE A 221 19.41 6.67 21.59
N ASN A 222 18.15 6.34 21.91
CA ASN A 222 17.18 5.69 21.04
C ASN A 222 17.81 4.58 20.16
N PHE A 223 17.63 4.61 18.84
CA PHE A 223 18.14 3.55 17.96
C PHE A 223 19.66 3.56 17.76
N ILE A 224 20.41 4.57 18.21
CA ILE A 224 21.88 4.54 18.12
C ILE A 224 22.47 3.44 18.99
N PHE A 225 21.94 3.25 20.21
CA PHE A 225 22.42 2.21 21.13
C PHE A 225 21.63 0.91 21.02
N LYS A 226 20.70 0.82 20.06
CA LYS A 226 19.96 -0.41 19.83
C LYS A 226 20.90 -1.52 19.35
N ASN A 227 20.87 -2.66 20.04
CA ASN A 227 21.57 -3.85 19.58
C ASN A 227 20.90 -4.38 18.30
N PRO A 228 21.63 -4.47 17.17
CA PRO A 228 21.06 -4.97 15.92
C PRO A 228 20.59 -6.42 16.02
N SER A 229 21.17 -7.23 16.91
CA SER A 229 20.80 -8.63 17.09
C SER A 229 19.45 -8.84 17.77
N ASP A 230 18.88 -7.80 18.38
CA ASP A 230 17.55 -7.88 18.98
C ASP A 230 16.46 -8.00 17.90
N ASP A 231 15.53 -8.90 18.15
CA ASP A 231 14.42 -9.18 17.24
C ASP A 231 13.12 -8.45 17.61
N ASP A 232 13.11 -7.64 18.66
CA ASP A 232 11.98 -6.83 19.17
C ASP A 232 11.19 -6.13 18.05
N VAL A 233 11.88 -5.43 17.13
CA VAL A 233 11.29 -4.73 15.98
C VAL A 233 10.56 -5.69 15.04
N TYR A 234 11.04 -6.92 14.90
CA TYR A 234 10.35 -7.93 14.10
C TYR A 234 9.28 -8.69 14.89
N SER A 235 9.48 -8.82 16.21
CA SER A 235 8.73 -9.73 17.07
C SER A 235 7.39 -9.22 17.58
N GLY A 236 7.12 -7.94 17.38
CA GLY A 236 5.79 -7.36 17.55
C GLY A 236 4.92 -7.45 16.29
N GLU A 237 3.99 -6.49 16.20
CA GLU A 237 3.05 -6.34 15.09
C GLU A 237 3.60 -5.46 13.97
N THR A 238 4.86 -5.05 14.01
CA THR A 238 5.43 -4.06 13.07
C THR A 238 5.18 -4.40 11.60
N TYR A 239 5.35 -5.66 11.18
CA TYR A 239 5.03 -6.04 9.79
C TYR A 239 3.54 -6.06 9.48
N GLN A 240 2.68 -6.38 10.46
CA GLN A 240 1.24 -6.28 10.29
C GLN A 240 0.85 -4.82 10.07
N GLN A 241 1.43 -3.92 10.86
CA GLN A 241 1.20 -2.48 10.77
C GLN A 241 1.70 -1.90 9.44
N ILE A 242 2.93 -2.24 9.03
CA ILE A 242 3.46 -1.83 7.72
C ILE A 242 2.56 -2.38 6.59
N ALA A 243 2.23 -3.66 6.61
CA ALA A 243 1.40 -4.28 5.58
C ALA A 243 -0.02 -3.69 5.50
N MET A 244 -0.61 -3.32 6.64
CA MET A 244 -1.91 -2.66 6.69
C MET A 244 -1.85 -1.27 6.03
N VAL A 245 -0.84 -0.47 6.37
CA VAL A 245 -0.66 0.87 5.79
C VAL A 245 -0.35 0.78 4.29
N LEU A 246 0.48 -0.18 3.86
CA LEU A 246 0.75 -0.41 2.44
C LEU A 246 -0.49 -0.88 1.66
N GLN A 247 -1.34 -1.72 2.26
CA GLN A 247 -2.63 -2.08 1.65
C GLN A 247 -3.54 -0.86 1.50
N PHE A 248 -3.60 0.00 2.52
CA PHE A 248 -4.38 1.22 2.45
C PHE A 248 -3.90 2.14 1.30
N LEU A 249 -2.58 2.31 1.17
CA LEU A 249 -1.98 3.03 0.05
C LEU A 249 -2.30 2.39 -1.30
N ALA A 250 -2.21 1.05 -1.41
CA ALA A 250 -2.53 0.34 -2.66
C ALA A 250 -3.99 0.54 -3.08
N LEU A 251 -4.93 0.52 -2.13
CA LEU A 251 -6.35 0.79 -2.39
C LEU A 251 -6.56 2.19 -2.95
N MET A 252 -5.93 3.20 -2.32
CA MET A 252 -5.98 4.58 -2.81
C MET A 252 -5.35 4.70 -4.20
N GLN A 253 -4.22 4.04 -4.46
CA GLN A 253 -3.57 4.07 -5.77
C GLN A 253 -4.48 3.51 -6.87
N ILE A 254 -5.10 2.34 -6.62
CA ILE A 254 -6.05 1.72 -7.56
C ILE A 254 -7.20 2.69 -7.85
N ASN A 255 -7.75 3.35 -6.82
CA ASN A 255 -8.82 4.32 -7.01
C ASN A 255 -8.37 5.53 -7.84
N LEU A 256 -7.25 6.15 -7.48
CA LEU A 256 -6.73 7.34 -8.16
C LEU A 256 -6.38 7.06 -9.63
N TYR A 257 -5.71 5.93 -9.89
CA TYR A 257 -5.32 5.56 -11.25
C TYR A 257 -6.52 5.10 -12.08
N GLY A 258 -7.53 4.50 -11.44
CA GLY A 258 -8.81 4.16 -12.08
C GLY A 258 -9.58 5.38 -12.60
N ARG A 259 -9.32 6.60 -12.08
CA ARG A 259 -9.87 7.85 -12.61
C ARG A 259 -9.15 8.33 -13.87
N MET A 260 -7.90 7.92 -14.05
CA MET A 260 -7.06 8.32 -15.19
C MET A 260 -7.31 7.40 -16.39
N THR A 261 -7.35 6.09 -16.14
CA THR A 261 -7.59 5.05 -17.14
C THR A 261 -8.35 3.89 -16.51
N GLU A 262 -9.15 3.20 -17.31
CA GLU A 262 -9.87 2.02 -16.85
C GLU A 262 -8.89 0.91 -16.45
N ILE A 263 -9.03 0.44 -15.20
CA ILE A 263 -8.30 -0.74 -14.69
C ILE A 263 -9.23 -1.93 -14.87
N SER A 264 -8.77 -2.96 -15.59
CA SER A 264 -9.59 -4.15 -15.82
C SER A 264 -10.08 -4.77 -14.49
N ARG A 265 -11.36 -5.13 -14.44
CA ARG A 265 -11.99 -5.72 -13.25
C ARG A 265 -11.24 -6.97 -12.77
N HIS A 266 -10.84 -7.84 -13.70
CA HIS A 266 -10.10 -9.06 -13.38
C HIS A 266 -8.75 -8.76 -12.69
N HIS A 267 -8.02 -7.76 -13.18
CA HIS A 267 -6.75 -7.37 -12.58
C HIS A 267 -6.96 -6.77 -11.18
N ARG A 268 -7.95 -5.88 -11.03
CA ARG A 268 -8.32 -5.33 -9.71
C ARG A 268 -8.68 -6.44 -8.72
N ASN A 269 -9.51 -7.39 -9.14
CA ASN A 269 -9.90 -8.53 -8.29
C ASN A 269 -8.69 -9.39 -7.92
N TRP A 270 -7.80 -9.70 -8.86
CA TRP A 270 -6.57 -10.43 -8.57
C TRP A 270 -5.69 -9.71 -7.54
N LEU A 271 -5.46 -8.41 -7.70
CA LEU A 271 -4.70 -7.59 -6.74
C LEU A 271 -5.32 -7.64 -5.33
N LEU A 272 -6.64 -7.51 -5.23
CA LEU A 272 -7.36 -7.55 -3.95
C LEU A 272 -7.34 -8.95 -3.32
N PHE A 273 -7.62 -10.01 -4.09
CA PHE A 273 -7.61 -11.38 -3.58
C PHE A 273 -6.24 -11.82 -3.07
N THR A 274 -5.19 -11.50 -3.82
CA THR A 274 -3.82 -11.88 -3.45
C THR A 274 -3.33 -11.11 -2.23
N SER A 275 -3.61 -9.80 -2.15
CA SER A 275 -3.25 -8.98 -0.99
C SER A 275 -4.04 -9.34 0.26
N LEU A 276 -5.36 -9.35 0.20
CA LEU A 276 -6.24 -9.63 1.35
C LEU A 276 -6.09 -11.08 1.81
N GLY A 277 -6.06 -12.04 0.88
CA GLY A 277 -5.90 -13.46 1.19
C GLY A 277 -4.57 -13.74 1.89
N THR A 278 -3.51 -13.05 1.47
CA THR A 278 -2.21 -13.14 2.14
C THR A 278 -2.19 -12.48 3.51
N PHE A 279 -2.80 -11.29 3.65
CA PHE A 279 -2.87 -10.59 4.94
C PHE A 279 -3.63 -11.43 5.98
N GLU A 280 -4.80 -11.95 5.64
CA GLU A 280 -5.56 -12.84 6.53
C GLU A 280 -4.75 -14.07 6.93
N ALA A 281 -4.07 -14.69 5.95
CA ALA A 281 -3.25 -15.88 6.23
C ALA A 281 -2.10 -15.57 7.20
N LEU A 282 -1.45 -14.41 7.06
CA LEU A 282 -0.28 -14.01 7.87
C LEU A 282 -0.63 -13.49 9.26
N PHE A 283 -1.75 -12.77 9.40
CA PHE A 283 -2.01 -11.93 10.57
C PHE A 283 -3.31 -12.24 11.31
N ALA A 284 -4.35 -12.77 10.64
CA ALA A 284 -5.60 -13.06 11.34
C ALA A 284 -5.44 -14.22 12.33
N SER A 285 -6.04 -14.13 13.52
CA SER A 285 -6.17 -15.26 14.43
C SER A 285 -7.29 -16.20 13.96
N GLY A 286 -7.02 -17.51 13.89
CA GLY A 286 -8.05 -18.49 13.50
C GLY A 286 -8.30 -18.57 11.99
N SER A 287 -9.58 -18.59 11.58
CA SER A 287 -9.98 -18.82 10.20
C SER A 287 -9.65 -17.65 9.27
N ALA A 288 -9.13 -17.94 8.08
CA ALA A 288 -8.95 -16.98 6.99
C ALA A 288 -10.09 -17.17 5.96
N PRO A 289 -11.12 -16.31 5.96
CA PRO A 289 -12.25 -16.38 5.04
C PRO A 289 -11.86 -16.57 3.58
N ILE A 290 -10.88 -15.82 3.07
CA ILE A 290 -10.47 -15.89 1.66
C ILE A 290 -9.82 -17.25 1.37
N THR A 291 -9.00 -17.75 2.29
CA THR A 291 -8.42 -19.10 2.16
C THR A 291 -9.51 -20.17 2.16
N ARG A 292 -10.57 -20.01 2.96
CA ARG A 292 -11.71 -20.94 2.99
C ARG A 292 -12.51 -20.86 1.69
N PHE A 293 -12.76 -19.67 1.18
CA PHE A 293 -13.40 -19.46 -0.12
C PHE A 293 -12.62 -20.18 -1.23
N VAL A 294 -11.30 -19.99 -1.31
CA VAL A 294 -10.47 -20.65 -2.32
C VAL A 294 -10.53 -22.16 -2.20
N ARG A 295 -10.48 -22.72 -0.98
CA ARG A 295 -10.63 -24.17 -0.77
C ARG A 295 -11.98 -24.69 -1.27
N SER A 296 -13.03 -23.90 -1.11
CA SER A 296 -14.38 -24.29 -1.54
C SER A 296 -14.53 -24.19 -3.06
N ALA A 297 -14.11 -23.06 -3.65
CA ALA A 297 -14.30 -22.76 -5.07
C ALA A 297 -13.34 -23.56 -5.97
N PHE A 298 -12.08 -23.72 -5.57
CA PHE A 298 -11.03 -24.35 -6.39
C PHE A 298 -10.59 -25.71 -5.85
N GLY A 299 -11.26 -26.25 -4.82
CA GLY A 299 -10.82 -27.45 -4.10
C GLY A 299 -10.79 -28.73 -4.94
N GLU A 300 -11.53 -28.79 -6.03
CA GLU A 300 -11.51 -29.91 -6.98
C GLU A 300 -10.34 -29.83 -7.97
N LEU A 301 -9.89 -28.61 -8.26
CA LEU A 301 -8.74 -28.31 -9.13
C LEU A 301 -7.40 -28.49 -8.39
N LEU A 302 -7.43 -28.49 -7.05
CA LEU A 302 -6.26 -28.76 -6.21
C LEU A 302 -5.95 -30.26 -6.16
N LYS A 303 -5.40 -30.80 -7.26
CA LYS A 303 -4.86 -32.18 -7.35
C LYS A 303 -3.38 -32.14 -7.68
N CYS A 304 -2.61 -33.02 -7.06
CA CYS A 304 -1.18 -33.12 -7.33
C CYS A 304 -0.94 -33.73 -8.73
N GLY A 305 -0.17 -33.07 -9.58
CA GLY A 305 0.17 -33.58 -10.92
C GLY A 305 1.07 -34.82 -10.94
N LEU A 306 1.71 -35.19 -9.82
CA LEU A 306 2.56 -36.38 -9.74
C LEU A 306 1.90 -37.58 -9.05
N CYS A 307 1.31 -37.39 -7.87
CA CYS A 307 0.73 -38.49 -7.09
C CYS A 307 -0.81 -38.53 -7.13
N GLU A 308 -1.44 -37.62 -7.88
CA GLU A 308 -2.89 -37.50 -8.09
C GLU A 308 -3.74 -37.26 -6.83
N LYS A 309 -3.12 -37.28 -5.64
CA LYS A 309 -3.80 -37.00 -4.39
C LYS A 309 -4.28 -35.56 -4.35
N ARG A 310 -5.48 -35.39 -3.79
CA ARG A 310 -6.08 -34.07 -3.55
C ARG A 310 -5.20 -33.27 -2.58
N MET A 311 -4.83 -32.06 -2.98
CA MET A 311 -4.09 -31.13 -2.15
C MET A 311 -5.03 -30.27 -1.32
N ARG A 312 -4.56 -29.84 -0.15
CA ARG A 312 -5.29 -28.92 0.72
C ARG A 312 -4.47 -27.66 0.91
N LEU A 313 -5.06 -26.51 0.61
CA LEU A 313 -4.42 -25.22 0.82
C LEU A 313 -4.36 -24.90 2.32
N LEU A 314 -3.28 -25.26 3.02
CA LEU A 314 -3.12 -24.93 4.45
C LEU A 314 -2.86 -23.43 4.64
N LYS A 315 -3.23 -22.90 5.82
CA LYS A 315 -2.97 -21.48 6.17
C LYS A 315 -1.49 -21.12 6.09
N THR A 316 -0.62 -22.08 6.40
CA THR A 316 0.84 -21.94 6.36
C THR A 316 1.42 -21.78 4.96
N ASP A 317 0.71 -22.26 3.94
CA ASP A 317 1.11 -22.25 2.54
C ASP A 317 0.30 -21.21 1.73
N ALA A 318 -0.78 -20.67 2.31
CA ALA A 318 -1.65 -19.69 1.68
C ALA A 318 -0.93 -18.43 1.15
N PRO A 319 0.02 -17.79 1.88
CA PRO A 319 0.76 -16.65 1.32
C PRO A 319 1.53 -17.00 0.03
N ARG A 320 2.14 -18.19 0.02
CA ARG A 320 2.89 -18.69 -1.14
C ARG A 320 1.97 -19.04 -2.30
N PHE A 321 0.80 -19.60 -2.01
CA PHE A 321 -0.24 -19.86 -3.01
C PHE A 321 -0.76 -18.56 -3.62
N PHE A 322 -1.13 -17.57 -2.82
CA PHE A 322 -1.72 -16.33 -3.31
C PHE A 322 -0.73 -15.50 -4.13
N ILE A 323 0.54 -15.41 -3.70
CA ILE A 323 1.51 -14.50 -4.31
C ILE A 323 2.37 -15.20 -5.36
N ALA A 324 2.91 -16.35 -5.02
CA ALA A 324 3.81 -17.07 -5.92
C ALA A 324 3.07 -18.05 -6.82
N GLU A 325 1.76 -18.26 -6.62
CA GLU A 325 0.98 -19.24 -7.38
C GLU A 325 1.59 -20.64 -7.28
N ARG A 326 2.12 -21.00 -6.11
CA ARG A 326 2.76 -22.30 -5.85
C ARG A 326 2.17 -23.00 -4.65
N ILE A 327 2.04 -24.32 -4.76
CA ILE A 327 1.59 -25.19 -3.68
C ILE A 327 2.43 -26.46 -3.63
N GLU A 328 2.80 -26.84 -2.40
CA GLU A 328 3.55 -28.06 -2.13
C GLU A 328 2.59 -29.18 -1.75
N CYS A 329 2.72 -30.34 -2.38
CA CYS A 329 1.92 -31.51 -2.05
C CYS A 329 2.37 -32.11 -0.71
N SER A 330 1.46 -32.19 0.28
CA SER A 330 1.76 -32.77 1.59
C SER A 330 2.10 -34.27 1.57
N GLU A 331 1.82 -34.96 0.46
CA GLU A 331 1.94 -36.42 0.35
C GLU A 331 3.23 -36.86 -0.31
N CYS A 332 3.69 -36.14 -1.33
CA CYS A 332 4.91 -36.48 -2.08
C CYS A 332 5.97 -35.37 -2.10
N GLY A 333 5.68 -34.21 -1.49
CA GLY A 333 6.62 -33.09 -1.39
C GLY A 333 6.85 -32.31 -2.68
N VAL A 334 6.19 -32.66 -3.79
CA VAL A 334 6.36 -31.91 -5.05
C VAL A 334 5.80 -30.50 -4.92
N ASP A 335 6.58 -29.54 -5.39
CA ASP A 335 6.22 -28.12 -5.43
C ASP A 335 5.81 -27.74 -6.86
N GLN A 336 4.54 -27.40 -7.05
CA GLN A 336 3.97 -27.16 -8.38
C GLN A 336 3.28 -25.80 -8.48
N GLY A 337 3.23 -25.27 -9.70
CA GLY A 337 2.47 -24.07 -10.01
C GLY A 337 0.97 -24.33 -10.02
N PHE A 338 0.19 -23.33 -9.63
CA PHE A 338 -1.26 -23.33 -9.67
C PHE A 338 -1.72 -21.97 -10.23
N PRO A 339 -2.27 -21.90 -11.45
CA PRO A 339 -2.52 -20.64 -12.18
C PRO A 339 -3.71 -19.87 -11.59
N PHE A 340 -3.58 -19.39 -10.35
CA PHE A 340 -4.67 -18.83 -9.56
C PHE A 340 -5.25 -17.57 -10.22
N GLY A 341 -4.41 -16.64 -10.67
CA GLY A 341 -4.87 -15.40 -11.30
C GLY A 341 -5.62 -15.65 -12.61
N TRP A 342 -5.14 -16.59 -13.44
CA TRP A 342 -5.84 -16.99 -14.65
C TRP A 342 -7.18 -17.65 -14.33
N LEU A 343 -7.21 -18.57 -13.35
CA LEU A 343 -8.45 -19.21 -12.93
C LEU A 343 -9.44 -18.18 -12.40
N LEU A 344 -8.99 -17.26 -11.53
CA LEU A 344 -9.81 -16.20 -10.98
C LEU A 344 -10.41 -15.32 -12.09
N SER A 345 -9.69 -15.09 -13.19
CA SER A 345 -10.21 -14.32 -14.33
C SER A 345 -11.29 -15.05 -15.12
N GLN A 346 -11.40 -16.39 -15.00
CA GLN A 346 -12.45 -17.16 -15.67
C GLN A 346 -13.80 -17.09 -14.93
N PHE A 347 -13.80 -16.65 -13.67
CA PHE A 347 -15.03 -16.49 -12.90
C PHE A 347 -15.46 -15.02 -12.87
N ASP A 348 -16.74 -14.76 -13.07
CA ASP A 348 -17.33 -13.43 -12.86
C ASP A 348 -17.61 -13.22 -11.36
N ILE A 349 -16.52 -13.10 -10.59
CA ILE A 349 -16.58 -12.90 -9.14
C ILE A 349 -16.68 -11.41 -8.86
N ASN A 350 -17.85 -10.98 -8.38
CA ASN A 350 -18.09 -9.61 -7.96
C ASN A 350 -18.06 -9.51 -6.42
N VAL A 351 -16.86 -9.46 -5.86
CA VAL A 351 -16.64 -9.42 -4.39
C VAL A 351 -16.44 -7.98 -3.89
N PHE A 352 -16.15 -7.03 -4.78
CA PHE A 352 -15.73 -5.67 -4.42
C PHE A 352 -16.48 -4.55 -5.16
N ASP A 353 -17.63 -4.84 -5.77
CA ASP A 353 -18.59 -3.84 -6.23
C ASP A 353 -19.93 -4.08 -5.51
N GLU A 354 -20.62 -3.01 -5.09
CA GLU A 354 -21.80 -3.00 -4.19
C GLU A 354 -23.06 -3.74 -4.73
N GLU A 355 -23.05 -4.26 -5.96
CA GLU A 355 -24.25 -4.81 -6.61
C GLU A 355 -24.71 -6.19 -6.08
N ASN A 356 -24.06 -6.77 -5.07
CA ASN A 356 -24.47 -8.06 -4.47
C ASN A 356 -24.87 -7.95 -2.99
N ALA A 357 -25.34 -6.78 -2.55
CA ALA A 357 -25.99 -6.62 -1.25
C ALA A 357 -27.52 -6.60 -1.41
N ASP A 358 -28.09 -7.71 -1.89
CA ASP A 358 -29.51 -8.05 -1.78
C ASP A 358 -29.68 -9.51 -1.30
#